data_AF-A0A1B7MST4-F1
#
_entry.id   AF-A0A1B7MST4-F1
#
_cell.length_a   1.000
_cell.length_b   1.000
_cell.length_c   1.000
_cell.angle_alpha   90.00
_cell.angle_beta   90.00
_cell.angle_gamma   90.00
#
_symmetry.space_group_name_H-M   'P 1'
#
loop_
_entity.id
_entity.type
_entity.pdbx_description
1 polymer ?
#
loop_
_entity_poly.entity_id
_entity_poly.type
_entity_poly.pdbx_seq_one_letter_code
_entity_poly.pdbx_strand_id
1 'polypeptide(L)' 'QVIALRAVTSEDFMTADWYVFPPEVLRRISSRITNEVNGINRVTYDISSKPPA' A
#
# COMPACT_ATOMS: atom_id res chain seq x y z
N GLN A 1 -14.18 -8.19 0.35
CA GLN A 1 -12.84 -8.58 -0.14
C GLN A 1 -11.77 -7.70 0.51
N VAL A 2 -10.49 -8.09 0.40
CA VAL A 2 -9.34 -7.32 0.89
C VAL A 2 -8.53 -6.86 -0.32
N ILE A 3 -8.05 -5.62 -0.30
CA ILE A 3 -7.10 -5.11 -1.27
C ILE A 3 -5.79 -4.72 -0.56
N ALA A 4 -4.66 -4.98 -1.21
CA ALA A 4 -3.35 -4.57 -0.74
C ALA A 4 -2.84 -3.39 -1.57
N LEU A 5 -2.40 -2.34 -0.89
CA LEU A 5 -1.64 -1.24 -1.48
C LEU A 5 -0.17 -1.63 -1.50
N ARG A 6 0.52 -1.33 -2.60
CA ARG A 6 1.95 -1.51 -2.76
C ARG A 6 2.56 -0.22 -3.29
N ALA A 7 3.52 0.31 -2.57
CA ALA A 7 4.33 1.46 -2.97
C ALA A 7 5.75 1.22 -2.49
N VAL A 8 6.72 1.51 -3.34
CA VAL A 8 8.12 1.21 -3.09
C VAL A 8 9.00 2.38 -3.52
N THR A 9 10.17 2.50 -2.90
CA THR A 9 11.29 3.32 -3.36
C THR A 9 12.38 2.40 -3.87
N SER A 10 12.96 2.73 -5.01
CA SER A 10 14.01 1.92 -5.63
C SER A 10 14.98 2.85 -6.36
N GLU A 11 16.27 2.62 -6.18
CA GLU A 11 17.34 3.36 -6.87
C GLU A 11 17.85 2.61 -8.11
N ASP A 12 17.71 1.27 -8.13
CA ASP A 12 18.36 0.40 -9.12
C ASP A 12 17.43 -0.65 -9.75
N PHE A 13 16.12 -0.61 -9.48
CA PHE A 13 15.09 -1.59 -9.90
C PHE A 13 15.33 -3.05 -9.44
N MET A 14 16.46 -3.34 -8.81
CA MET A 14 16.82 -4.66 -8.28
C MET A 14 16.39 -4.77 -6.82
N THR A 15 16.58 -3.72 -6.04
CA THR A 15 16.19 -3.59 -4.64
C THR A 15 15.03 -2.60 -4.49
N ALA A 16 14.12 -2.87 -3.56
CA ALA A 16 12.99 -1.99 -3.32
C ALA A 16 12.55 -2.04 -1.86
N ASP A 17 12.63 -0.91 -1.17
CA ASP A 17 12.04 -0.74 0.14
C ASP A 17 10.61 -0.27 0.02
N TRP A 18 9.75 -0.70 0.93
CA TRP A 18 8.39 -0.19 0.99
C TRP A 18 8.40 1.29 1.37
N TYR A 19 7.51 2.07 0.76
CA TYR A 19 7.46 3.51 0.97
C TYR A 19 6.73 3.89 2.27
N VAL A 20 7.40 4.61 3.17
CA VAL A 20 6.77 5.02 4.43
C VAL A 20 5.86 6.23 4.20
N PHE A 21 4.58 5.97 3.93
CA PHE A 21 3.57 7.04 3.87
C PHE A 21 3.31 7.65 5.25
N PRO A 22 3.07 8.96 5.32
CA PRO A 22 2.42 9.56 6.48
C PRO A 22 1.05 8.88 6.76
N PRO A 23 0.71 8.58 8.03
CA PRO A 23 -0.53 7.86 8.36
C PRO A 23 -1.81 8.49 7.81
N GLU A 24 -1.87 9.82 7.70
CA GLU A 24 -3.00 10.55 7.15
C GLU A 24 -3.25 10.28 5.65
N VAL A 25 -2.18 9.99 4.91
CA VAL A 25 -2.27 9.61 3.49
C VAL A 25 -2.90 8.24 3.37
N LEU A 26 -2.43 7.26 4.15
CA LEU A 26 -3.01 5.91 4.18
C LEU A 26 -4.46 5.94 4.63
N ARG A 27 -4.80 6.77 5.63
CA ARG A 27 -6.19 6.99 6.07
C ARG A 27 -7.05 7.49 4.91
N ARG A 28 -6.60 8.52 4.19
CA ARG A 28 -7.35 9.08 3.05
C ARG A 28 -7.55 8.05 1.95
N ILE A 29 -6.51 7.30 1.59
CA ILE A 29 -6.60 6.25 0.56
C ILE A 29 -7.60 5.17 1.00
N SER A 30 -7.48 4.66 2.23
CA SER A 30 -8.38 3.62 2.74
C SER A 30 -9.83 4.08 2.74
N SER A 31 -10.13 5.29 3.22
CA SER A 31 -11.50 5.81 3.25
C SER A 31 -12.10 5.94 1.86
N ARG A 32 -11.33 6.41 0.88
CA ARG A 32 -11.81 6.51 -0.50
C ARG A 32 -12.12 5.15 -1.09
N ILE A 33 -11.19 4.18 -0.97
CA ILE A 33 -11.39 2.84 -1.53
C ILE A 33 -12.63 2.17 -0.95
N THR A 34 -12.80 2.18 0.38
CA THR A 34 -13.94 1.49 1.00
C THR A 34 -15.29 2.16 0.71
N ASN A 35 -15.30 3.46 0.38
CA ASN A 35 -16.53 4.19 0.06
C ASN A 35 -16.86 4.17 -1.45
N GLU A 36 -15.85 4.17 -2.32
CA GLU A 36 -16.01 4.31 -3.76
C GLU A 36 -16.01 2.95 -4.49
N VAL A 37 -15.45 1.89 -3.90
CA VAL A 37 -15.30 0.57 -4.54
C VAL A 37 -16.17 -0.48 -3.86
N ASN A 38 -17.27 -0.84 -4.51
CA ASN A 38 -18.22 -1.85 -4.02
C ASN A 38 -17.53 -3.20 -3.77
N GLY A 39 -17.80 -3.79 -2.60
CA GLY A 39 -17.30 -5.12 -2.23
C GLY A 39 -15.91 -5.14 -1.56
N ILE A 40 -15.24 -3.99 -1.44
CA ILE A 40 -13.98 -3.86 -0.70
C ILE A 40 -14.28 -3.33 0.71
N ASN A 41 -13.94 -4.12 1.73
CA ASN A 41 -14.23 -3.78 3.13
C ASN A 41 -12.95 -3.56 3.95
N ARG A 42 -11.79 -3.82 3.36
CA ARG A 42 -10.49 -3.72 4.05
C ARG A 42 -9.40 -3.39 3.05
N VAL A 43 -8.54 -2.46 3.46
CA VAL A 43 -7.33 -2.05 2.76
C VAL A 43 -6.15 -2.36 3.66
N THR A 44 -5.16 -3.08 3.15
CA THR A 44 -3.86 -3.30 3.81
C THR A 44 -2.77 -2.58 3.05
N TYR A 45 -1.66 -2.27 3.73
CA TYR A 45 -0.47 -1.75 3.08
C TYR A 45 0.67 -2.76 3.24
N ASP A 46 1.29 -3.14 2.14
CA ASP A 46 2.39 -4.09 2.13
C ASP A 46 3.70 -3.39 2.52
N ILE A 47 4.29 -3.87 3.61
CA ILE A 47 5.49 -3.34 4.27
C ILE A 47 6.71 -4.25 4.08
N SER A 48 6.68 -5.13 3.08
CA SER A 48 7.77 -6.08 2.80
C SER A 48 8.77 -5.49 1.80
N SER A 49 10.07 -5.54 2.07
CA SER A 49 11.11 -5.11 1.09
C SER A 49 11.49 -6.23 0.12
N LYS A 50 11.98 -5.86 -1.06
CA LYS A 50 12.62 -6.76 -2.04
C LYS A 50 14.15 -6.55 -1.98
N PRO A 51 14.96 -7.60 -1.76
CA PRO A 51 14.60 -8.94 -1.25
C PRO A 51 14.33 -8.91 0.26
N PRO A 52 13.49 -9.81 0.84
CA PRO A 52 13.16 -11.17 0.40
C PRO A 52 11.76 -11.37 -0.22
N ALA A 53 10.95 -10.32 -0.39
CA ALA A 53 9.66 -10.40 -1.07
C ALA A 53 9.79 -10.63 -2.58
#